data_AF-A0A077LRY9-F1
#
_entry.id   AF-A0A077LRY9-F1
#
_cell.length_a   1.000
_cell.length_b   1.000
_cell.length_c   1.000
_cell.angle_alpha   90.00
_cell.angle_beta   90.00
_cell.angle_gamma   90.00
#
_symmetry.space_group_name_H-M   'P 1'
#
loop_
_entity.id
_entity.type
_entity.pdbx_description
1 polymer ?
#
loop_
_entity_poly.entity_id
_entity_poly.type
_entity_poly.pdbx_seq_one_letter_code
_entity_poly.pdbx_strand_id
1 'polypeptide(L)'
;MRQRSVFTVLMLRVVAIVVMLPVTLLAGVYGLLALGLLVSFVVEEAVLSIEDMLRRVGLAVLLGGGWFGIVTGWRLYYHFLKSFGYPRWSKWAWAGLLSGTLCSVVLLVITGQLFMLWPLLGAAWLAGLLLNAGRNRRSA
;
A
#
# COMPACT_ATOMS: atom_id res chain seq x y z
N MET A 1 27.67 -7.44 13.45
CA MET A 1 26.69 -6.37 13.15
C MET A 1 27.12 -5.67 11.87
N ARG A 2 26.34 -5.78 10.77
CA ARG A 2 26.72 -5.18 9.47
C ARG A 2 26.54 -3.66 9.56
N GLN A 3 27.59 -2.88 9.32
CA GLN A 3 27.49 -1.41 9.28
C GLN A 3 26.39 -0.99 8.30
N ARG A 4 25.47 -0.15 8.76
CA ARG A 4 24.41 0.39 7.91
C ARG A 4 25.02 1.40 6.96
N SER A 5 24.79 1.25 5.66
CA SER A 5 25.16 2.32 4.73
C SER A 5 24.25 3.53 5.03
N VAL A 6 24.86 4.70 5.22
CA VAL A 6 24.15 5.98 5.42
C VAL A 6 23.17 6.22 4.26
N PHE A 7 23.57 5.80 3.06
CA PHE A 7 22.78 5.87 1.84
C PHE A 7 21.44 5.13 1.94
N THR A 8 21.41 3.91 2.50
CA THR A 8 20.16 3.14 2.63
C THR A 8 19.17 3.82 3.59
N VAL A 9 19.67 4.41 4.68
CA VAL A 9 18.84 5.14 5.63
C VAL A 9 18.30 6.43 5.00
N LEU A 10 19.13 7.14 4.23
CA LEU A 10 18.72 8.32 3.47
C LEU A 10 17.61 7.96 2.47
N MET A 11 17.81 6.91 1.67
CA MET A 11 16.82 6.44 0.69
C MET A 11 15.50 6.02 1.34
N LEU A 12 15.54 5.33 2.49
CA LEU A 12 14.33 5.00 3.25
C LEU A 12 13.55 6.25 3.63
N ARG A 13 14.22 7.30 4.11
CA ARG A 13 13.56 8.57 4.45
C ARG A 13 12.99 9.28 3.23
N VAL A 14 13.72 9.29 2.12
CA VAL A 14 13.24 9.87 0.85
C VAL A 14 11.98 9.14 0.39
N VAL A 15 11.98 7.80 0.36
CA VAL A 15 10.79 7.01 -0.01
C VAL A 15 9.63 7.28 0.94
N ALA A 16 9.88 7.40 2.25
CA ALA A 16 8.83 7.71 3.21
C ALA A 16 8.19 9.08 2.96
N ILE A 17 9.00 10.11 2.72
CA ILE A 17 8.52 11.50 2.54
C ILE A 17 7.92 11.73 1.16
N VAL A 18 8.55 11.22 0.10
CA VAL A 18 8.18 11.51 -1.30
C VAL A 18 7.11 10.55 -1.82
N VAL A 19 7.03 9.33 -1.28
CA VAL A 19 6.10 8.31 -1.76
C VAL A 19 5.07 7.96 -0.69
N MET A 20 5.50 7.45 0.46
CA MET A 20 4.55 6.90 1.43
C MET A 20 3.63 7.97 2.03
N LEU A 21 4.15 9.13 2.38
CA LEU A 21 3.40 10.19 3.04
C LEU A 21 2.32 10.78 2.10
N PRO A 22 2.60 11.21 0.86
CA PRO A 22 1.58 11.67 -0.08
C PRO A 22 0.54 10.60 -0.38
N VAL A 23 0.97 9.34 -0.59
CA VAL A 23 0.04 8.22 -0.86
C VAL A 23 -0.88 7.97 0.33
N THR A 24 -0.36 8.05 1.56
CA THR A 24 -1.16 7.88 2.77
C THR A 24 -2.16 9.03 2.95
N LEU A 25 -1.74 10.27 2.71
CA LEU A 25 -2.63 11.43 2.78
C LEU A 25 -3.76 11.33 1.76
N LEU A 26 -3.44 11.02 0.51
CA LEU A 26 -4.44 10.85 -0.55
C LEU A 26 -5.38 9.70 -0.23
N ALA A 27 -4.87 8.55 0.21
CA ALA A 27 -5.70 7.44 0.63
C ALA A 27 -6.61 7.79 1.81
N GLY A 28 -6.14 8.63 2.74
CA GLY A 28 -6.95 9.15 3.84
C GLY A 28 -8.09 10.03 3.34
N VAL A 29 -7.78 11.03 2.49
CA VAL A 29 -8.77 11.96 1.93
C VAL A 29 -9.80 11.22 1.08
N TYR A 30 -9.36 10.41 0.11
CA TYR A 30 -10.26 9.65 -0.75
C TYR A 30 -10.98 8.53 -0.01
N GLY A 31 -10.35 7.94 1.02
CA GLY A 31 -11.00 6.98 1.89
C GLY A 31 -12.16 7.58 2.68
N LEU A 32 -11.99 8.80 3.22
CA LEU A 32 -13.07 9.52 3.89
C LEU A 32 -14.20 9.90 2.93
N LEU A 33 -13.88 10.42 1.74
CA LEU A 33 -14.87 10.73 0.71
C LEU A 33 -15.68 9.48 0.31
N ALA A 34 -14.98 8.37 0.11
CA ALA A 34 -15.61 7.12 -0.26
C ALA A 34 -16.46 6.52 0.86
N LEU A 35 -16.04 6.66 2.12
CA LEU A 35 -16.88 6.31 3.28
C LEU A 35 -18.13 7.17 3.34
N GLY A 36 -18.02 8.48 3.07
CA GLY A 36 -19.16 9.38 2.98
C GLY A 36 -20.18 8.91 1.94
N LEU A 37 -19.70 8.54 0.75
CA LEU A 37 -20.53 7.94 -0.30
C LEU A 37 -21.17 6.63 0.17
N LEU A 38 -20.39 5.70 0.75
CA LEU A 38 -20.93 4.44 1.26
C LEU A 38 -22.03 4.65 2.30
N VAL A 39 -21.91 5.66 3.17
CA VAL A 39 -22.90 5.99 4.20
C VAL A 39 -24.16 6.65 3.63
N SER A 40 -24.03 7.62 2.71
CA SER A 40 -25.20 8.27 2.09
C SER A 40 -26.12 7.25 1.41
N PHE A 41 -25.50 6.22 0.84
CA PHE A 41 -26.15 5.10 0.17
C PHE A 41 -26.78 4.02 1.09
N VAL A 42 -26.53 4.07 2.40
CA VAL A 42 -27.23 3.25 3.42
C VAL A 42 -28.45 3.99 3.96
N VAL A 43 -28.41 5.32 3.96
CA VAL A 43 -29.50 6.17 4.46
C VAL A 43 -30.62 6.31 3.42
N GLU A 44 -30.28 6.30 2.13
CA GLU A 44 -31.26 6.24 1.05
C GLU A 44 -31.75 4.80 0.85
N GLU A 45 -33.01 4.52 1.20
CA GLU A 45 -33.73 3.25 0.91
C GLU A 45 -34.01 3.11 -0.60
N ALA A 46 -32.97 3.16 -1.43
CA ALA A 46 -33.08 2.91 -2.86
C ALA A 46 -33.06 1.40 -3.12
N VAL A 47 -34.02 0.91 -3.90
CA VAL A 47 -33.95 -0.44 -4.51
C VAL A 47 -32.72 -0.48 -5.39
N LEU A 48 -31.67 -1.15 -4.94
CA LEU A 48 -30.38 -1.16 -5.60
C LEU A 48 -30.38 -2.11 -6.79
N SER A 49 -29.93 -1.59 -7.93
CA SER A 49 -29.48 -2.43 -9.04
C SER A 49 -28.33 -3.32 -8.58
N ILE A 50 -28.24 -4.53 -9.12
CA ILE A 50 -27.10 -5.44 -8.92
C ILE A 50 -25.78 -4.73 -9.30
N GLU A 51 -25.79 -3.87 -10.32
CA GLU A 51 -24.62 -3.10 -10.73
C GLU A 51 -24.14 -2.15 -9.64
N ASP A 52 -25.06 -1.49 -8.94
CA ASP A 52 -24.72 -0.57 -7.84
C ASP A 52 -24.18 -1.32 -6.62
N MET A 53 -24.74 -2.51 -6.34
CA MET A 53 -24.20 -3.40 -5.30
C MET A 53 -22.78 -3.85 -5.62
N LEU A 54 -22.51 -4.26 -6.86
CA LEU A 54 -21.17 -4.65 -7.31
C LEU A 54 -20.18 -3.50 -7.23
N ARG A 55 -20.57 -2.28 -7.61
CA ARG A 55 -19.74 -1.08 -7.47
C ARG A 55 -19.40 -0.79 -6.00
N ARG A 56 -20.37 -0.92 -5.08
CA ARG A 56 -20.16 -0.74 -3.63
C ARG A 56 -19.15 -1.72 -3.07
N VAL A 57 -19.36 -3.01 -3.35
CA VAL A 57 -18.45 -4.08 -2.87
C VAL A 57 -17.06 -3.89 -3.47
N GLY A 58 -16.98 -3.59 -4.76
CA GLY A 58 -15.71 -3.32 -5.44
C GLY A 58 -14.96 -2.14 -4.82
N LEU A 59 -15.66 -1.05 -4.49
CA LEU A 59 -15.08 0.13 -3.87
C LEU A 59 -14.62 -0.15 -2.44
N ALA A 60 -15.42 -0.87 -1.64
CA ALA A 60 -15.03 -1.30 -0.30
C ALA A 60 -13.80 -2.23 -0.31
N VAL A 61 -13.73 -3.16 -1.26
CA VAL A 61 -12.57 -4.06 -1.45
C VAL A 61 -11.33 -3.27 -1.87
N LEU A 62 -11.46 -2.30 -2.78
CA LEU A 62 -10.36 -1.43 -3.20
C LEU A 62 -9.82 -0.57 -2.05
N LEU A 63 -10.71 0.01 -1.24
CA LEU A 63 -10.30 0.77 -0.05
C LEU A 63 -9.60 -0.12 0.98
N GLY A 64 -10.21 -1.26 1.32
CA GLY A 64 -9.66 -2.19 2.30
C GLY A 64 -8.31 -2.75 1.87
N GLY A 65 -8.20 -3.18 0.61
CA GLY A 65 -6.96 -3.68 0.02
C GLY A 65 -5.89 -2.59 -0.09
N GLY A 66 -6.25 -1.40 -0.56
CA GLY A 66 -5.35 -0.25 -0.64
C GLY A 66 -4.80 0.14 0.73
N TRP A 67 -5.67 0.24 1.73
CA TRP A 67 -5.28 0.54 3.11
C TRP A 67 -4.38 -0.53 3.71
N PHE A 68 -4.70 -1.81 3.49
CA PHE A 68 -3.86 -2.93 3.93
C PHE A 68 -2.45 -2.84 3.30
N GLY A 69 -2.35 -2.46 2.03
CA GLY A 69 -1.07 -2.19 1.37
C GLY A 69 -0.29 -1.05 2.01
N ILE A 70 -0.94 0.07 2.32
CA ILE A 70 -0.32 1.24 2.97
C ILE A 70 0.21 0.89 4.37
N VAL A 71 -0.62 0.26 5.20
CA VAL A 71 -0.23 -0.18 6.55
C VAL A 71 0.96 -1.13 6.48
N THR A 72 0.94 -2.07 5.54
CA THR A 72 2.04 -3.00 5.31
C THR A 72 3.32 -2.28 4.89
N GLY A 73 3.22 -1.29 4.00
CA GLY A 73 4.35 -0.48 3.57
C GLY A 73 4.99 0.29 4.73
N TRP A 74 4.18 0.93 5.57
CA TRP A 74 4.67 1.63 6.77
C TRP A 74 5.33 0.66 7.75
N ARG A 75 4.72 -0.51 7.96
CA ARG A 75 5.30 -1.55 8.83
C ARG A 75 6.64 -2.04 8.30
N LEU A 76 6.80 -2.19 6.98
CA LEU A 76 8.07 -2.54 6.34
C LEU A 76 9.11 -1.42 6.47
N TYR A 77 8.69 -0.17 6.26
CA TYR A 77 9.55 1.00 6.46
C TYR A 77 10.11 1.04 7.88
N TYR A 78 9.26 0.96 8.91
CA TYR A 78 9.70 0.97 10.30
C TYR A 78 10.55 -0.26 10.66
N HIS A 79 10.25 -1.42 10.07
CA HIS A 79 11.08 -2.60 10.21
C HIS A 79 12.48 -2.36 9.64
N PHE A 80 12.60 -1.90 8.39
CA PHE A 80 13.89 -1.67 7.74
C PHE A 80 14.68 -0.49 8.32
N LEU A 81 14.01 0.47 8.97
CA LEU A 81 14.68 1.46 9.81
C LEU A 81 15.37 0.83 11.03
N LYS A 82 14.81 -0.25 11.58
CA LYS A 82 15.32 -0.91 12.80
C LYS A 82 16.19 -2.14 12.52
N SER A 83 15.92 -2.89 11.45
CA SER A 83 16.56 -4.18 11.14
C SER A 83 16.51 -4.48 9.64
N PHE A 84 17.64 -4.95 9.09
CA PHE A 84 17.71 -5.49 7.72
C PHE A 84 17.44 -7.00 7.66
N GLY A 85 17.06 -7.61 8.78
CA GLY A 85 16.71 -9.03 8.83
C GLY A 85 15.37 -9.30 8.13
N TYR A 86 15.21 -10.53 7.64
CA TYR A 86 13.95 -10.96 7.03
C TYR A 86 12.83 -11.00 8.08
N PRO A 87 11.72 -10.24 7.90
CA PRO A 87 10.66 -10.18 8.90
C PRO A 87 9.94 -11.52 9.02
N ARG A 88 9.57 -11.90 10.26
CA ARG A 88 8.77 -13.12 10.54
C ARG A 88 7.41 -13.11 9.86
N TRP A 89 6.86 -11.92 9.64
CA TRP A 89 5.58 -11.67 8.97
C TRP A 89 5.73 -11.42 7.45
N SER A 90 6.82 -11.88 6.83
CA SER A 90 7.10 -11.68 5.40
C SER A 90 6.01 -12.16 4.44
N LYS A 91 5.28 -13.23 4.76
CA LYS A 91 4.13 -13.68 3.95
C LYS A 91 3.05 -12.61 3.88
N TRP A 92 2.73 -12.01 5.02
CA TRP A 92 1.79 -10.88 5.12
C TRP A 92 2.35 -9.62 4.46
N ALA A 93 3.67 -9.41 4.54
CA ALA A 93 4.33 -8.32 3.85
C ALA A 93 4.13 -8.39 2.33
N TRP A 94 4.32 -9.58 1.74
CA TRP A 94 4.06 -9.82 0.33
C TRP A 94 2.60 -9.66 -0.04
N ALA A 95 1.69 -10.23 0.75
CA ALA A 95 0.25 -10.07 0.52
C ALA A 95 -0.16 -8.58 0.53
N GLY A 96 0.33 -7.80 1.50
CA GLY A 96 0.05 -6.37 1.57
C GLY A 96 0.61 -5.60 0.39
N LEU A 97 1.87 -5.82 0.03
CA LEU A 97 2.50 -5.18 -1.14
C LEU A 97 1.76 -5.51 -2.44
N LEU A 98 1.40 -6.79 -2.66
CA LEU A 98 0.64 -7.21 -3.84
C LEU A 98 -0.75 -6.59 -3.86
N SER A 99 -1.46 -6.56 -2.73
CA SER A 99 -2.79 -5.96 -2.64
C SER A 99 -2.76 -4.46 -2.96
N GLY A 100 -1.79 -3.72 -2.41
CA GLY A 100 -1.62 -2.29 -2.69
C GLY A 100 -1.23 -2.03 -4.15
N THR A 101 -0.39 -2.89 -4.73
CA THR A 101 -0.02 -2.83 -6.15
C THR A 101 -1.24 -3.04 -7.04
N LEU A 102 -2.03 -4.09 -6.79
CA LEU A 102 -3.26 -4.37 -7.55
C LEU A 102 -4.25 -3.21 -7.45
N CYS A 103 -4.48 -2.67 -6.24
CA CYS A 103 -5.38 -1.52 -6.06
C CYS A 103 -4.88 -0.29 -6.84
N SER A 104 -3.57 -0.03 -6.82
CA SER A 104 -2.97 1.09 -7.55
C SER A 104 -3.10 0.92 -9.07
N VAL A 105 -2.92 -0.30 -9.58
CA VAL A 105 -3.13 -0.62 -11.00
C VAL A 105 -4.60 -0.46 -11.41
N VAL A 106 -5.52 -0.97 -10.60
CA VAL A 106 -6.97 -0.82 -10.87
C VAL A 106 -7.36 0.65 -10.89
N LEU A 107 -6.88 1.45 -9.93
CA LEU A 107 -7.11 2.90 -9.91
C LEU A 107 -6.49 3.59 -11.11
N LEU A 108 -5.26 3.22 -11.52
CA LEU A 108 -4.62 3.75 -12.72
C LEU A 108 -5.46 3.47 -13.97
N VAL A 109 -5.97 2.26 -14.14
CA VAL A 109 -6.78 1.86 -15.29
C VAL A 109 -8.12 2.60 -15.31
N ILE A 110 -8.77 2.76 -14.15
CA ILE A 110 -10.08 3.44 -14.07
C ILE A 110 -9.96 4.95 -14.24
N THR A 111 -8.95 5.56 -13.62
CA THR A 111 -8.84 7.03 -13.54
C THR A 111 -7.93 7.63 -14.62
N GLY A 112 -7.05 6.82 -15.23
CA GLY A 112 -6.00 7.30 -16.13
C GLY A 112 -4.92 8.15 -15.46
N GLN A 113 -4.95 8.29 -14.12
CA GLN A 113 -4.06 9.21 -13.41
C GLN A 113 -2.67 8.60 -13.21
N LEU A 114 -1.69 9.12 -13.94
CA LEU A 114 -0.27 8.71 -13.82
C LEU A 114 0.30 8.85 -12.40
N PHE A 115 -0.30 9.68 -11.56
CA PHE A 115 0.08 9.81 -10.16
C PHE A 115 -0.06 8.48 -9.39
N MET A 116 -0.91 7.55 -9.84
CA MET A 116 -1.05 6.21 -9.28
C MET A 116 0.18 5.31 -9.51
N LEU A 117 1.17 5.74 -10.30
CA LEU A 117 2.46 5.07 -10.46
C LEU A 117 3.37 5.26 -9.24
N TRP A 118 3.20 6.33 -8.46
CA TRP A 118 4.02 6.59 -7.27
C TRP A 118 3.95 5.47 -6.21
N PRO A 119 2.75 5.01 -5.80
CA PRO A 119 2.61 3.86 -4.92
C PRO A 119 3.35 2.61 -5.42
N LEU A 120 3.34 2.37 -6.74
CA LEU A 120 4.00 1.21 -7.36
C LEU A 120 5.52 1.28 -7.19
N LEU A 121 6.12 2.47 -7.33
CA LEU A 121 7.56 2.67 -7.09
C LEU A 121 7.93 2.37 -5.63
N GLY A 122 7.12 2.84 -4.68
CA GLY A 122 7.31 2.55 -3.25
C GLY A 122 7.21 1.05 -2.96
N ALA A 123 6.21 0.38 -3.53
CA ALA A 123 6.01 -1.06 -3.38
C ALA A 123 7.17 -1.87 -3.98
N ALA A 124 7.64 -1.51 -5.19
CA ALA A 124 8.76 -2.15 -5.86
C ALA A 124 10.06 -2.02 -5.04
N TRP A 125 10.32 -0.83 -4.49
CA TRP A 125 11.49 -0.59 -3.64
C TRP A 125 11.45 -1.44 -2.35
N LEU A 126 10.32 -1.43 -1.64
CA LEU A 126 10.14 -2.23 -0.42
C LEU A 126 10.20 -3.74 -0.70
N ALA A 127 9.67 -4.20 -1.83
CA ALA A 127 9.80 -5.58 -2.29
C ALA A 127 11.26 -5.95 -2.55
N GLY A 128 12.04 -5.06 -3.18
CA GLY A 128 13.48 -5.23 -3.38
C GLY A 128 14.24 -5.39 -2.06
N LEU A 129 13.93 -4.56 -1.05
CA LEU A 129 14.50 -4.70 0.29
C LEU A 129 14.12 -6.04 0.94
N LEU A 130 12.87 -6.47 0.80
CA LEU A 130 12.39 -7.73 1.33
C LEU A 130 13.07 -8.95 0.67
N LEU A 131 13.26 -8.91 -0.65
CA LEU A 131 14.00 -9.93 -1.40
C LEU A 131 15.46 -10.00 -0.94
N ASN A 132 16.13 -8.86 -0.80
CA ASN A 132 17.52 -8.80 -0.36
C ASN A 132 17.68 -9.34 1.07
N ALA A 133 16.76 -9.00 1.97
CA ALA A 133 16.73 -9.55 3.33
C ALA A 133 16.51 -11.08 3.32
N GLY A 134 15.69 -11.60 2.41
CA GLY A 134 15.44 -13.03 2.25
C GLY A 134 16.64 -13.80 1.69
N ARG A 135 17.37 -13.22 0.72
CA ARG A 135 18.61 -13.79 0.18
C ARG A 135 19.68 -13.94 1.25
N ASN A 136 19.89 -12.89 2.05
CA ASN A 136 20.87 -12.91 3.14
C ASN A 136 20.56 -13.98 4.20
N ARG A 137 19.29 -14.34 4.40
CA ARG A 137 18.88 -15.42 5.33
C ARG A 137 19.22 -16.82 4.80
N ARG A 138 19.28 -17.02 3.48
CA ARG A 138 19.61 -18.33 2.88
C ARG A 138 21.10 -18.60 2.82
N SER A 139 21.91 -17.55 2.90
CA SER A 139 23.38 -17.62 2.88
C SER A 139 24.03 -17.70 4.27
N ALA A 140 23.22 -17.69 5.33
CA ALA A 140 23.63 -17.77 6.73
C ALA A 140 23.07 -19.05 7.35
#